data_AF-A0A379CBF9-F1
#
_entry.id   AF-A0A379CBF9-F1
#
_cell.length_a   1.000
_cell.length_b   1.000
_cell.length_c   1.000
_cell.angle_alpha   90.00
_cell.angle_beta   90.00
_cell.angle_gamma   90.00
#
_symmetry.space_group_name_H-M   'P 1'
#
loop_
_entity.id
_entity.type
_entity.pdbx_description
1 polymer ?
#
loop_
_entity_poly.entity_id
_entity_poly.type
_entity_poly.pdbx_seq_one_letter_code
_entity_poly.pdbx_strand_id
1 'polypeptide(L)'
;MNKNQLKSTGFVIHSLEASLWCLYNTKNYKDAVLTAVNLGEDTDTIGAITGSLAGLYYGLEGIPKRWLDDLQNKALIDEICDQFYAKYQPKKTAIIT
;
A
#
# COMPACT_ATOMS: atom_id res chain seq x y z
N MET A 1 -8.83 19.32 0.36
CA MET A 1 -7.49 19.57 -0.20
C MET A 1 -7.48 19.15 -1.65
N ASN A 2 -7.10 20.05 -2.55
CA ASN A 2 -7.01 19.76 -3.99
C ASN A 2 -5.60 19.28 -4.34
N LYS A 3 -5.45 18.50 -5.42
CA LYS A 3 -4.16 17.91 -5.84
C LYS A 3 -3.02 18.94 -5.91
N ASN A 4 -3.30 20.17 -6.37
CA ASN A 4 -2.29 21.23 -6.54
C ASN A 4 -1.74 21.81 -5.23
N GLN A 5 -2.38 21.52 -4.10
CA GLN A 5 -1.93 21.94 -2.76
C GLN A 5 -1.16 20.81 -2.06
N LEU A 6 -1.17 19.62 -2.64
CA LEU A 6 -0.52 18.44 -2.08
C LEU A 6 0.98 18.54 -2.31
N LYS A 7 1.74 18.36 -1.24
CA LYS A 7 3.20 18.26 -1.29
C LYS A 7 3.60 16.80 -1.31
N SER A 8 4.58 16.45 -2.12
CA SER A 8 5.12 15.10 -2.23
C SER A 8 6.63 15.06 -1.96
N THR A 9 7.13 15.97 -1.12
CA THR A 9 8.54 16.01 -0.71
C THR A 9 8.86 14.85 0.26
N GLY A 10 10.14 14.58 0.51
CA GLY A 10 10.59 13.61 1.53
C GLY A 10 10.42 14.04 3.00
N PHE A 11 9.49 14.95 3.29
CA PHE A 11 9.12 15.27 4.66
C PHE A 11 7.97 14.36 5.09
N VAL A 12 8.13 13.64 6.20
CA VAL A 12 7.22 12.58 6.63
C VAL A 12 5.73 12.96 6.64
N ILE A 13 5.40 14.21 7.00
CA ILE A 13 4.02 14.68 7.02
C ILE A 13 3.47 14.82 5.59
N HIS A 14 4.28 15.32 4.65
CA HIS A 14 3.88 15.41 3.24
C HIS A 14 3.68 14.01 2.66
N SER A 15 4.59 13.06 2.93
CA SER A 15 4.47 11.69 2.42
C SER A 15 3.20 11.00 2.95
N LEU A 16 2.90 11.16 4.24
CA LEU A 16 1.68 10.61 4.85
C LEU A 16 0.41 11.25 4.27
N GLU A 17 0.36 12.57 4.22
CA GLU A 17 -0.78 13.33 3.69
C GLU A 17 -1.04 12.97 2.22
N ALA A 18 0.00 12.93 1.39
CA ALA A 18 -0.10 12.54 -0.01
C ALA A 18 -0.57 11.11 -0.18
N SER A 19 -0.09 10.19 0.65
CA SER A 19 -0.45 8.78 0.56
C SER A 19 -1.92 8.54 0.89
N LEU A 20 -2.41 9.18 1.96
CA LEU A 20 -3.82 9.13 2.36
C LEU A 20 -4.72 9.81 1.34
N TRP A 21 -4.28 10.94 0.77
CA TRP A 21 -5.03 11.62 -0.28
C TRP A 21 -5.18 10.73 -1.52
N CYS A 22 -4.11 10.05 -1.97
CA CYS A 22 -4.19 9.14 -3.11
C CYS A 22 -5.18 8.00 -2.88
N LEU A 23 -5.14 7.39 -1.69
CA LEU A 23 -6.06 6.30 -1.34
C LEU A 23 -7.52 6.78 -1.28
N TYR A 24 -7.78 7.91 -0.62
CA TYR A 24 -9.12 8.44 -0.43
C TYR A 24 -9.79 8.89 -1.75
N ASN A 25 -9.00 9.42 -2.69
CA ASN A 25 -9.50 9.98 -3.95
C ASN A 25 -9.53 8.98 -5.11
N THR A 26 -9.23 7.70 -4.87
CA THR A 26 -9.26 6.64 -5.88
C THR A 26 -10.20 5.50 -5.45
N LYS A 27 -10.50 4.57 -6.37
CA LYS A 27 -11.53 3.53 -6.17
C LYS A 27 -11.01 2.10 -6.36
N ASN A 28 -9.75 1.94 -6.71
CA ASN A 28 -9.10 0.65 -6.86
C ASN A 28 -7.59 0.79 -6.60
N TYR A 29 -6.92 -0.34 -6.38
CA TYR A 29 -5.49 -0.38 -6.08
C TYR A 29 -4.64 0.27 -7.17
N LYS A 30 -4.93 -0.06 -8.44
CA LYS A 30 -4.17 0.43 -9.59
C LYS A 30 -4.17 1.96 -9.65
N ASP A 31 -5.34 2.57 -9.55
CA ASP A 31 -5.47 4.02 -9.63
C ASP A 31 -4.85 4.71 -8.42
N ALA A 32 -4.95 4.13 -7.21
CA ALA A 32 -4.31 4.64 -6.00
C ALA A 32 -2.78 4.75 -6.17
N VAL A 33 -2.15 3.63 -6.57
CA VAL A 33 -0.70 3.55 -6.74
C VAL A 33 -0.23 4.39 -7.93
N LEU A 34 -0.94 4.35 -9.07
CA LEU A 34 -0.60 5.18 -10.21
C LEU A 34 -0.74 6.67 -9.89
N THR A 35 -1.74 7.07 -9.10
CA THR A 35 -1.87 8.47 -8.68
C THR A 35 -0.69 8.90 -7.83
N ALA A 36 -0.28 8.06 -6.86
CA ALA A 36 0.85 8.30 -5.97
C ALA A 36 2.18 8.48 -6.71
N VAL A 37 2.53 7.53 -7.59
CA VAL A 37 3.82 7.61 -8.33
C VAL A 37 3.86 8.75 -9.35
N ASN A 38 2.69 9.24 -9.80
CA ASN A 38 2.59 10.39 -10.70
C ASN A 38 2.46 11.75 -9.95
N LEU A 39 2.63 11.80 -8.63
CA LEU A 39 2.71 13.08 -7.90
C LEU A 39 4.04 13.81 -8.12
N GLY A 40 5.11 13.09 -8.47
CA GLY A 40 6.46 13.64 -8.58
C GLY A 40 7.16 13.80 -7.23
N GLU A 41 8.40 14.28 -7.26
CA GLU A 41 9.31 14.39 -6.10
C GLU A 41 9.60 13.02 -5.45
N ASP A 42 9.14 12.75 -4.23
CA ASP A 42 9.41 11.52 -3.46
C ASP A 42 8.40 10.41 -3.80
N THR A 43 8.42 10.02 -5.07
CA THR A 43 7.43 9.09 -5.64
C THR A 43 7.55 7.66 -5.13
N ASP A 44 8.75 7.20 -4.80
CA ASP A 44 9.02 5.86 -4.29
C ASP A 44 8.48 5.71 -2.86
N THR A 45 8.73 6.67 -1.98
CA THR A 45 8.21 6.65 -0.60
C THR A 45 6.67 6.71 -0.59
N ILE A 46 6.09 7.64 -1.35
CA ILE A 46 4.62 7.79 -1.38
C ILE A 46 3.97 6.59 -2.07
N GLY A 47 4.56 6.09 -3.15
CA GLY A 47 4.12 4.87 -3.82
C GLY A 47 4.11 3.65 -2.90
N ALA A 48 5.17 3.47 -2.10
CA ALA A 48 5.27 2.37 -1.14
C ALA A 48 4.23 2.46 -0.02
N ILE A 49 4.01 3.65 0.57
CA ILE A 49 3.02 3.86 1.62
C ILE A 49 1.60 3.69 1.05
N THR A 50 1.28 4.34 -0.07
CA THR A 50 -0.03 4.18 -0.73
C THR A 50 -0.29 2.74 -1.13
N GLY A 51 0.69 2.04 -1.71
CA GLY A 51 0.56 0.64 -2.11
C GLY A 51 0.30 -0.29 -0.93
N SER A 52 0.95 -0.06 0.21
CA SER A 52 0.71 -0.83 1.45
C SER A 52 -0.71 -0.63 1.97
N LEU A 53 -1.16 0.63 2.07
CA LEU A 53 -2.51 0.94 2.55
C LEU A 53 -3.60 0.45 1.59
N ALA A 54 -3.39 0.64 0.29
CA ALA A 54 -4.29 0.15 -0.75
C ALA A 54 -4.36 -1.39 -0.76
N GLY A 55 -3.24 -2.07 -0.52
CA GLY A 55 -3.20 -3.53 -0.41
C GLY A 55 -4.02 -4.05 0.77
N LEU A 56 -3.97 -3.36 1.91
CA LEU A 56 -4.83 -3.67 3.07
C LEU A 56 -6.31 -3.43 2.77
N TYR A 57 -6.64 -2.36 2.04
CA TYR A 57 -8.02 -1.95 1.80
C TYR A 57 -8.71 -2.74 0.67
N TYR A 58 -8.03 -2.95 -0.46
CA TYR A 58 -8.57 -3.64 -1.64
C TYR A 58 -8.24 -5.15 -1.67
N GLY A 59 -7.37 -5.62 -0.79
CA GLY A 59 -6.90 -7.00 -0.75
C GLY A 59 -5.93 -7.36 -1.90
N LEU A 60 -5.30 -8.53 -1.79
CA LEU A 60 -4.37 -9.05 -2.81
C LEU A 60 -5.05 -9.24 -4.18
N GLU A 61 -6.30 -9.69 -4.19
CA GLU A 61 -7.12 -9.85 -5.41
C GLU A 61 -7.38 -8.52 -6.14
N GLY A 62 -7.28 -7.39 -5.42
CA GLY A 62 -7.43 -6.05 -5.99
C GLY A 62 -6.19 -5.55 -6.76
N ILE A 63 -5.05 -6.23 -6.61
CA ILE A 63 -3.79 -5.85 -7.26
C ILE A 63 -3.78 -6.39 -8.69
N PRO A 64 -3.42 -5.58 -9.71
CA PRO A 64 -3.29 -6.08 -11.07
C PRO A 64 -2.34 -7.29 -11.15
N LYS A 65 -2.85 -8.43 -11.61
CA LYS A 65 -2.10 -9.69 -11.65
C LYS A 65 -0.72 -9.55 -12.31
N ARG A 66 -0.63 -8.82 -13.42
CA ARG A 66 0.63 -8.56 -14.11
C ARG A 66 1.68 -7.89 -13.20
N TRP A 67 1.27 -6.99 -12.31
CA TRP A 67 2.20 -6.33 -11.38
C TRP A 67 2.74 -7.30 -10.34
N LEU A 68 1.94 -8.28 -9.91
CA LEU A 68 2.41 -9.36 -9.03
C LEU A 68 3.36 -10.29 -9.79
N ASP A 69 3.01 -10.67 -11.02
CA ASP A 69 3.84 -11.55 -11.86
C ASP A 69 5.21 -10.93 -12.18
N ASP A 70 5.26 -9.61 -12.38
CA ASP A 70 6.49 -8.85 -12.67
C ASP A 70 7.24 -8.38 -11.39
N LEU A 71 6.71 -8.64 -10.19
CA LEU A 71 7.26 -8.14 -8.93
C LEU A 71 8.61 -8.82 -8.61
N GLN A 72 9.65 -8.00 -8.50
CA GLN A 72 10.98 -8.47 -8.12
C GLN A 72 10.95 -9.07 -6.71
N ASN A 73 11.62 -10.22 -6.54
CA ASN A 73 11.72 -10.94 -5.28
C ASN A 73 10.38 -11.37 -4.66
N LYS A 74 9.32 -11.54 -5.46
CA LYS A 74 7.99 -11.96 -4.97
C LYS A 74 8.06 -13.17 -4.02
N ALA A 75 8.81 -14.21 -4.39
CA ALA A 75 8.93 -15.42 -3.56
C ALA A 75 9.54 -15.15 -2.17
N LEU A 76 10.53 -14.26 -2.09
CA LEU A 76 11.13 -13.84 -0.81
C LEU A 76 10.15 -13.00 0.02
N ILE A 77 9.41 -12.10 -0.64
CA ILE A 77 8.39 -11.27 0.03
C ILE A 77 7.29 -12.17 0.62
N ASP A 78 6.78 -13.12 -0.16
CA ASP A 78 5.78 -14.10 0.28
C ASP A 78 6.29 -14.89 1.50
N GLU A 79 7.53 -15.39 1.44
CA GLU A 79 8.15 -16.11 2.57
C GLU A 79 8.23 -15.26 3.84
N ILE A 80 8.67 -14.00 3.74
CA ILE A 80 8.76 -13.09 4.89
C ILE A 80 7.37 -12.79 5.46
N CYS A 81 6.37 -12.57 4.59
CA CYS A 81 4.99 -12.36 5.00
C CYS A 81 4.41 -13.59 5.73
N ASP A 82 4.67 -14.79 5.22
CA ASP A 82 4.23 -16.05 5.83
C ASP A 82 4.89 -16.27 7.19
N GLN A 83 6.20 -16.01 7.31
CA GLN A 83 6.91 -16.08 8.59
C GLN A 83 6.36 -15.08 9.62
N PHE A 84 6.09 -13.84 9.19
CA PHE A 84 5.48 -12.83 10.05
C PHE A 84 4.08 -13.26 10.51
N TYR A 85 3.25 -13.72 9.59
CA TYR A 85 1.91 -14.21 9.91
C TYR A 85 1.95 -15.43 10.83
N ALA A 86 2.85 -16.39 10.60
CA ALA A 86 3.06 -17.55 11.47
C ALA A 86 3.42 -17.16 12.91
N LYS A 87 4.25 -16.12 13.07
CA LYS A 87 4.72 -15.66 14.38
C LYS A 87 3.66 -14.86 15.16
N TYR A 88 2.85 -14.07 14.47
CA TYR A 88 1.93 -13.10 15.09
C TYR A 88 0.46 -13.37 14.84
N GLN A 89 0.09 -14.52 14.27
CA GLN A 89 -1.31 -14.82 14.02
C GLN A 89 -2.12 -14.80 15.32
N PRO A 90 -3.28 -14.10 15.32
CA PRO A 90 -4.06 -13.93 16.53
C PRO A 90 -4.49 -15.30 17.05
N LYS A 91 -4.20 -15.58 18.33
CA LYS A 91 -4.73 -16.77 19.00
C LYS A 91 -6.25 -16.71 18.86
N LYS A 92 -6.86 -17.76 18.29
CA LYS A 92 -8.31 -17.92 18.39
C LYS A 92 -8.66 -17.92 19.87
N THR A 93 -9.22 -16.81 20.36
CA THR A 93 -9.89 -16.83 21.66
C THR A 93 -11.02 -17.84 21.51
N ALA A 94 -10.91 -18.96 22.22
CA ALA A 94 -12.03 -19.87 22.37
C ALA A 94 -13.12 -19.07 23.11
N ILE A 95 -14.08 -18.55 22.36
CA ILE A 95 -15.35 -18.13 22.95
C ILE A 95 -16.00 -19.45 23.34
N ILE A 96 -15.86 -19.79 24.62
CA ILE A 96 -16.59 -20.88 25.26
C ILE A 96 -18.06 -20.51 25.06
N THR A 97 -18.74 -21.27 24.21
CA THR A 97 -20.21 -21.25 24.11
C THR A 97 -20.72 -22.45 24.88
#